data_AF-G8TZL3-F1
#
_entry.id   AF-G8TZL3-F1
#
_cell.length_a   1.000
_cell.length_b   1.000
_cell.length_c   1.000
_cell.angle_alpha   90.00
_cell.angle_beta   90.00
_cell.angle_gamma   90.00
#
_symmetry.space_group_name_H-M   'P 1'
#
loop_
_entity.id
_entity.type
_entity.pdbx_description
1 polymer ?
#
loop_
_entity_poly.entity_id
_entity_poly.type
_entity_poly.pdbx_seq_one_letter_code
_entity_poly.pdbx_strand_id
1 'polypeptide(L)' 'MELTCQICGQKVTIAEWTEEYERLKSHPDTPYICPSCQEKIRREANRETQR' A
#
# COMPACT_ATOMS: atom_id res chain seq x y z
N MET A 1 5.94 4.36 -12.29
CA MET A 1 5.06 5.32 -11.59
C MET A 1 5.61 5.55 -10.18
N GLU A 2 5.78 6.82 -9.78
CA GLU A 2 6.18 7.16 -8.40
C GLU A 2 4.92 7.32 -7.53
N LEU A 3 4.91 6.69 -6.36
CA LEU A 3 3.84 6.79 -5.39
C LEU A 3 4.40 7.09 -4.00
N THR A 4 3.59 7.78 -3.21
CA THR A 4 3.93 8.10 -1.81
C THR A 4 2.96 7.36 -0.91
N CYS A 5 3.49 6.59 0.05
CA CYS A 5 2.67 5.91 1.05
C CYS A 5 1.97 6.94 1.93
N GLN A 6 0.64 6.84 2.08
CA GLN A 6 -0.11 7.79 2.92
C GLN A 6 0.15 7.64 4.42
N ILE A 7 0.65 6.48 4.86
CA ILE A 7 0.91 6.21 6.29
C ILE A 7 2.30 6.68 6.72
N CYS A 8 3.34 6.30 5.96
CA CYS A 8 4.72 6.60 6.34
C CYS A 8 5.40 7.67 5.47
N GLY A 9 4.75 8.16 4.41
CA GLY A 9 5.32 9.15 3.50
C GLY A 9 6.44 8.61 2.60
N GLN A 10 6.70 7.30 2.63
CA GLN A 10 7.78 6.72 1.84
C GLN A 10 7.44 6.74 0.35
N LYS A 11 8.39 7.22 -0.46
CA LYS A 11 8.31 7.19 -1.91
C LYS A 11 8.73 5.82 -2.45
N VAL A 12 7.97 5.31 -3.39
CA VAL A 12 8.21 4.02 -4.04
C VAL A 12 7.99 4.18 -5.55
N THR A 13 8.87 3.57 -6.33
CA THR A 13 8.71 3.48 -7.78
C THR A 13 8.16 2.11 -8.12
N ILE A 14 6.97 2.07 -8.71
CA ILE A 14 6.35 0.85 -9.22
C ILE A 14 6.65 0.74 -10.72
N ALA A 15 7.12 -0.45 -11.13
CA ALA A 15 7.42 -0.76 -12.52
C ALA A 15 6.15 -1.00 -13.34
N GLU A 16 6.16 -0.54 -14.59
CA GLU A 16 4.99 -0.52 -15.49
C GLU A 16 4.44 -1.91 -15.86
N TRP A 17 5.28 -2.94 -15.83
CA TRP A 17 4.88 -4.33 -16.14
C TRP A 17 4.29 -5.10 -14.96
N THR A 18 4.07 -4.43 -13.82
CA THR A 18 3.52 -5.08 -12.62
C THR A 18 2.00 -4.97 -12.61
N GLU A 19 1.31 -6.00 -12.10
CA GLU A 19 -0.14 -5.95 -11.91
C GLU A 19 -0.55 -4.79 -10.99
N GLU A 20 0.28 -4.47 -10.00
CA GLU A 20 0.07 -3.36 -9.08
C GLU A 20 0.07 -2.01 -9.80
N TYR A 21 0.92 -1.83 -10.82
CA TYR A 21 0.91 -0.64 -11.66
C TYR A 21 -0.43 -0.49 -12.39
N GLU A 22 -0.91 -1.53 -13.08
CA GLU A 22 -2.19 -1.48 -13.81
C GLU A 22 -3.39 -1.26 -12.87
N ARG A 23 -3.35 -1.86 -11.68
CA ARG A 23 -4.37 -1.66 -10.63
C ARG A 23 -4.43 -0.21 -10.15
N LEU A 24 -3.27 0.39 -9.87
CA LEU A 24 -3.20 1.76 -9.34
C LEU A 24 -3.46 2.79 -10.44
N LYS A 25 -3.07 2.51 -11.68
CA LYS A 25 -3.38 3.32 -12.85
C LYS A 25 -4.90 3.38 -13.12
N SER A 26 -5.62 2.28 -12.93
CA SER A 26 -7.08 2.26 -13.08
C SER A 26 -7.84 2.88 -11.89
N HIS A 27 -7.19 3.02 -10.73
CA HIS A 27 -7.77 3.54 -9.50
C HIS A 27 -6.91 4.66 -8.89
N PRO A 28 -6.73 5.80 -9.60
CA PRO A 28 -5.80 6.87 -9.19
C PRO A 28 -6.20 7.56 -7.88
N ASP A 29 -7.48 7.56 -7.52
CA ASP A 29 -7.97 8.14 -6.25
C ASP A 29 -7.75 7.23 -5.04
N THR A 30 -7.32 5.98 -5.24
CA THR A 30 -7.09 5.03 -4.14
C THR A 30 -5.77 5.35 -3.43
N PRO A 31 -5.79 5.58 -2.11
CA PRO A 31 -4.59 5.71 -1.30
C PRO A 31 -3.61 4.56 -1.51
N TYR A 32 -2.37 4.89 -1.85
CA TYR A 32 -1.28 3.93 -1.81
C TYR A 32 -0.81 3.72 -0.37
N ILE A 33 -0.79 2.47 0.07
CA ILE A 33 -0.21 2.03 1.35
C ILE A 33 0.87 1.00 1.03
N CYS A 34 2.11 1.27 1.41
CA CYS A 34 3.23 0.38 1.11
C CYS A 34 3.11 -0.97 1.85
N PRO A 35 3.75 -2.04 1.33
CA PRO A 35 3.66 -3.38 1.91
C PRO A 35 4.01 -3.44 3.40
N SER A 36 5.02 -2.68 3.83
CA SER A 36 5.43 -2.62 5.24
C SER A 36 4.35 -2.03 6.14
N CYS A 37 3.61 -1.01 5.67
CA CYS A 37 2.49 -0.45 6.43
C CYS A 37 1.28 -1.37 6.41
N GLN A 38 0.98 -2.01 5.26
CA GLN A 38 -0.08 -3.00 5.17
C GLN A 38 0.15 -4.17 6.14
N GLU A 39 1.39 -4.66 6.25
CA GLU A 39 1.73 -5.73 7.18
C GLU A 39 1.52 -5.30 8.64
N LYS A 40 1.97 -4.11 9.02
CA LYS A 40 1.75 -3.57 10.38
C LYS A 40 0.25 -3.51 10.71
N ILE A 41 -0.56 -2.97 9.81
CA ILE A 41 -2.02 -2.89 9.99
C ILE A 41 -2.63 -4.28 10.16
N ARG A 42 -2.23 -5.26 9.32
CA ARG A 42 -2.72 -6.65 9.42
C ARG A 42 -2.36 -7.29 10.77
N ARG A 43 -1.14 -7.05 11.27
CA ARG A 43 -0.68 -7.57 12.58
C ARG A 43 -1.49 -6.97 13.73
N GLU A 44 -1.76 -5.68 13.69
CA GLU A 44 -2.56 -5.00 14.72
C GLU A 44 -4.03 -5.46 14.69
N ALA A 45 -4.65 -5.54 13.51
CA ALA A 45 -6.03 -6.03 13.37
C ALA A 45 -6.21 -7.48 13.90
N ASN A 46 -5.20 -8.34 13.69
CA ASN A 46 -5.20 -9.70 14.22
C ASN A 46 -5.07 -9.70 15.75
N ARG A 47 -4.25 -8.80 16.33
CA ARG A 47 -4.12 -8.64 17.79
C ARG A 47 -5.42 -8.20 18.45
N GLU A 48 -6.24 -7.39 17.77
CA GLU A 48 -7.56 -6.98 18.26
C GLU A 48 -8.57 -8.13 18.27
N THR A 49 -8.43 -9.11 17.38
CA THR A 49 -9.36 -10.26 17.27
C THR A 49 -9.12 -11.31 18.38
N GLN A 50 -7.99 -11.25 19.09
CA GLN A 50 -7.62 -12.17 20.18
C GLN A 50 -7.86 -11.59 21.58
N ARG A 51 -8.65 -10.52 21.70
CA ARG A 51 -8.91 -9.81 22.95
C ARG A 51 -10.34 -9.94 23.44
#